data_AF-A0A261Y1H0-F1
#
_entry.id   AF-A0A261Y1H0-F1
#
_cell.length_a   1.000
_cell.length_b   1.000
_cell.length_c   1.000
_cell.angle_alpha   90.00
_cell.angle_beta   90.00
_cell.angle_gamma   90.00
#
_symmetry.space_group_name_H-M   'P 1'
#
loop_
_entity.id
_entity.type
_entity.pdbx_description
1 polymer ?
#
loop_
_entity_poly.entity_id
_entity_poly.type
_entity_poly.pdbx_seq_one_letter_code
_entity_poly.pdbx_strand_id
1 'polypeptide(L)'
;MGVSSVFCRRASTFSDNLLNRVNETFWTRIYVSIIVLQTGAVIILESLILNYNQEQYAELKNIAHAFANSTTNASISWIGPSPVTAPEATAPAQDRFSRLIYEDILFMCFQAFQMWFTFDAVYRQNTMQIFSSSMINFLCGGFGVIQILESSKWLQRVDDIITGFTLTPLTAYWQVKYIEICLTAVIGLFACVLMFLAIRLWQQFGWNIYKRIGANLEMQGVYKRYQLFLMLLKLNVFFEFGVSIFYLAAVTSRYNHWGLQSYNEAFWVFHAVITALLVPAFFMAWNGVRSERHALVYAYVAFSLLVLADLIVILKQSVSTDADDNWAFWLVIVSAGILLTAACIIHVLLVRANFGRGLPDQLSKEHVHNDSRLSNLDSTIDSRKRRWRIEVEEEPERSKKTKELAGYKASILASTEQLEKKQALLDDVRSERHVLNKERKALLAMLNHIQQDLAMVSEVEQTLEKERDDLQKQLHTLRNEQFDPLKDEVDAMRQAEGLRKLPNLQQELDQKMTRQAKALADRARD
;
A
#
# COMPACT_ATOMS: atom_id res chain seq x y z
N MET A 1 21.38 -32.93 23.61
CA MET A 1 20.85 -31.81 24.44
C MET A 1 21.37 -30.40 24.06
N GLY A 2 22.32 -30.24 23.13
CA GLY A 2 22.91 -28.91 22.79
C GLY A 2 22.15 -28.03 21.77
N VAL A 3 21.26 -28.59 20.94
CA VAL A 3 20.54 -27.81 19.91
C VAL A 3 19.41 -26.96 20.50
N SER A 4 18.75 -27.48 21.55
CA SER A 4 17.67 -26.79 22.26
C SER A 4 18.19 -25.55 23.01
N SER A 5 19.38 -25.60 23.60
CA SER A 5 19.97 -24.46 24.33
C SER A 5 20.43 -23.33 23.41
N VAL A 6 20.90 -23.64 22.20
CA VAL A 6 21.28 -22.64 21.19
C VAL A 6 20.03 -21.98 20.59
N PHE A 7 19.00 -22.76 20.27
CA PHE A 7 17.73 -22.21 19.76
C PHE A 7 17.03 -21.34 20.81
N CYS A 8 16.94 -21.81 22.06
CA CYS A 8 16.39 -21.01 23.16
C CYS A 8 17.18 -19.72 23.39
N ARG A 9 18.53 -19.77 23.36
CA ARG A 9 19.34 -18.54 23.48
C ARG A 9 19.12 -17.57 22.33
N ARG A 10 18.95 -18.07 21.10
CA ARG A 10 18.74 -17.23 19.90
C ARG A 10 17.35 -16.62 19.87
N ALA A 11 16.35 -17.38 20.35
CA ALA A 11 14.98 -16.90 20.53
C ALA A 11 14.88 -15.87 21.67
N SER A 12 15.57 -16.10 22.79
CA SER A 12 15.60 -15.15 23.91
C SER A 12 16.30 -13.84 23.50
N THR A 13 17.45 -13.91 22.84
CA THR A 13 18.11 -12.70 22.31
C THR A 13 17.26 -11.96 21.28
N PHE A 14 16.55 -12.66 20.40
CA PHE A 14 15.61 -12.02 19.49
C PHE A 14 14.49 -11.30 20.22
N SER A 15 13.89 -11.95 21.23
CA SER A 15 12.82 -11.37 22.06
C SER A 15 13.30 -10.12 22.81
N ASP A 16 14.47 -10.18 23.46
CA ASP A 16 15.04 -9.05 24.20
C ASP A 16 15.36 -7.87 23.27
N ASN A 17 15.88 -8.16 22.06
CA ASN A 17 16.11 -7.14 21.04
C ASN A 17 14.82 -6.48 20.56
N LEU A 18 13.79 -7.28 20.30
CA LEU A 18 12.48 -6.76 19.90
C LEU A 18 11.92 -5.88 21.01
N LEU A 19 11.93 -6.33 22.26
CA LEU A 19 11.46 -5.55 23.40
C LEU A 19 12.21 -4.23 23.57
N ASN A 20 13.54 -4.23 23.37
CA ASN A 20 14.34 -3.01 23.40
C ASN A 20 13.97 -2.06 22.27
N ARG A 21 13.73 -2.58 21.05
CA ARG A 21 13.29 -1.77 19.90
C ARG A 21 11.90 -1.19 20.10
N VAL A 22 10.96 -2.00 20.60
CA VAL A 22 9.61 -1.57 20.96
C VAL A 22 9.68 -0.46 22.00
N ASN A 23 10.55 -0.61 23.00
CA ASN A 23 10.69 0.36 24.09
C ASN A 23 11.59 1.56 23.77
N GLU A 24 12.16 1.65 22.56
CA GLU A 24 13.11 2.71 22.17
C GLU A 24 12.48 4.10 22.28
N THR A 25 11.21 4.24 21.89
CA THR A 25 10.48 5.52 22.00
C THR A 25 9.01 5.33 22.35
N PHE A 26 8.41 6.41 22.86
CA PHE A 26 6.98 6.47 23.13
C PHE A 26 6.12 6.11 21.91
N TRP A 27 6.47 6.64 20.73
CA TRP A 27 5.75 6.38 19.48
C TRP A 27 5.80 4.90 19.08
N THR A 28 6.97 4.25 19.21
CA THR A 28 7.09 2.82 18.89
C THR A 28 6.24 1.95 19.83
N ARG A 29 6.21 2.26 21.13
CA ARG A 29 5.40 1.53 22.11
C ARG A 29 3.91 1.62 21.77
N ILE A 30 3.41 2.83 21.54
CA ILE A 30 2.00 3.03 21.16
C ILE A 30 1.68 2.31 19.87
N TYR A 31 2.51 2.45 18.84
CA TYR A 31 2.28 1.80 17.55
C TYR A 31 2.13 0.29 17.68
N VAL A 32 3.06 -0.36 18.40
CA VAL A 32 3.05 -1.81 18.64
C VAL A 32 1.83 -2.23 19.47
N SER A 33 1.48 -1.47 20.51
CA SER A 33 0.27 -1.74 21.31
C SER A 33 -1.01 -1.64 20.48
N ILE A 34 -1.13 -0.64 19.61
CA ILE A 34 -2.30 -0.47 18.74
C ILE A 34 -2.39 -1.59 17.71
N ILE A 35 -1.28 -2.07 17.15
CA ILE A 35 -1.28 -3.21 16.23
C ILE A 35 -1.78 -4.47 16.94
N VAL A 36 -1.28 -4.77 18.14
CA VAL A 36 -1.73 -5.94 18.92
C VAL A 36 -3.23 -5.84 19.21
N LEU A 37 -3.68 -4.65 19.62
CA LEU A 37 -5.09 -4.38 19.88
C LEU A 37 -5.94 -4.57 18.62
N GLN A 38 -5.52 -4.01 17.48
CA GLN A 38 -6.20 -4.16 16.20
C GLN A 38 -6.29 -5.64 15.83
N THR A 39 -5.16 -6.36 15.79
CA THR A 39 -5.13 -7.77 15.38
C THR A 39 -6.02 -8.62 16.26
N GLY A 40 -5.99 -8.42 17.58
CA GLY A 40 -6.89 -9.13 18.50
C GLY A 40 -8.36 -8.82 18.26
N ALA A 41 -8.72 -7.53 18.15
CA ALA A 41 -10.11 -7.11 17.93
C ALA A 41 -10.66 -7.63 16.59
N VAL A 42 -9.87 -7.53 15.52
CA VAL A 42 -10.26 -7.99 14.18
C VAL A 42 -10.42 -9.50 14.15
N ILE A 43 -9.47 -10.29 14.68
CA ILE A 43 -9.59 -11.76 14.69
C ILE A 43 -10.81 -12.21 15.51
N ILE A 44 -11.10 -11.58 16.65
CA ILE A 44 -12.29 -11.90 17.45
C ILE A 44 -13.56 -11.63 16.65
N LEU A 45 -13.70 -10.44 16.06
CA LEU A 45 -14.89 -10.10 15.26
C LEU A 45 -15.03 -11.02 14.05
N GLU A 46 -13.94 -11.31 13.35
CA GLU A 46 -13.94 -12.23 12.20
C GLU A 46 -14.34 -13.65 12.60
N SER A 47 -13.86 -14.15 13.74
CA SER A 47 -14.24 -15.46 14.25
C SER A 47 -15.74 -15.57 14.57
N LEU A 48 -16.36 -14.47 15.00
CA LEU A 48 -17.81 -14.42 15.21
C LEU A 48 -18.54 -14.51 13.87
N ILE A 49 -18.10 -13.73 12.87
CA ILE A 49 -18.65 -13.76 11.50
C ILE A 49 -18.54 -15.17 10.91
N LEU A 50 -17.37 -15.80 11.03
CA LEU A 50 -17.12 -17.17 10.60
C LEU A 50 -18.12 -18.16 11.22
N ASN A 51 -18.36 -18.07 12.53
CA ASN A 51 -19.31 -18.97 13.20
C ASN A 51 -20.74 -18.79 12.64
N TYR A 52 -21.19 -17.55 12.44
CA TYR A 52 -22.50 -17.30 11.82
C TYR A 52 -22.55 -17.83 10.39
N ASN A 53 -21.51 -17.61 9.57
CA ASN A 53 -21.45 -18.12 8.21
C ASN A 53 -21.50 -19.66 8.17
N GLN A 54 -20.87 -20.35 9.14
CA GLN A 54 -20.94 -21.80 9.29
C GLN A 54 -22.34 -22.30 9.66
N GLU A 55 -23.01 -21.64 10.60
CA GLU A 55 -24.39 -21.97 11.00
C GLU A 55 -25.33 -21.82 9.80
N GLN A 56 -25.25 -20.70 9.09
CA GLN A 56 -26.06 -20.40 7.90
C GLN A 56 -25.85 -21.43 6.77
N TYR A 57 -24.59 -21.81 6.53
CA TYR A 57 -24.25 -22.88 5.59
C TYR A 57 -24.88 -24.23 5.98
N ALA A 58 -24.78 -24.60 7.27
CA ALA A 58 -25.33 -25.85 7.77
C ALA A 58 -26.86 -25.89 7.70
N GLU A 59 -27.54 -24.79 8.02
CA GLU A 59 -28.99 -24.67 7.93
C GLU A 59 -29.50 -24.83 6.49
N LEU A 60 -28.87 -24.16 5.52
CA LEU A 60 -29.22 -24.32 4.10
C LEU A 60 -29.04 -25.76 3.62
N LYS A 61 -27.99 -26.44 4.09
CA LYS A 61 -27.77 -27.86 3.79
C LYS A 61 -28.85 -28.75 4.41
N ASN A 62 -29.28 -28.45 5.64
CA ASN A 62 -30.37 -29.16 6.28
C ASN A 62 -31.70 -28.97 5.55
N ILE A 63 -32.00 -27.76 5.05
CA ILE A 63 -33.17 -27.49 4.21
C ILE A 63 -33.12 -28.33 2.93
N ALA A 64 -31.98 -28.32 2.22
CA ALA A 64 -31.81 -29.13 1.00
C ALA A 64 -32.03 -30.62 1.27
N HIS A 65 -31.51 -31.15 2.37
CA HIS A 65 -31.72 -32.55 2.74
C HIS A 65 -33.17 -32.86 3.15
N ALA A 66 -33.82 -31.98 3.91
CA ALA A 66 -35.19 -32.17 4.36
C ALA A 66 -36.19 -32.21 3.18
N PHE A 67 -35.91 -31.43 2.12
CA PHE A 67 -36.74 -31.34 0.92
C PHE A 67 -36.23 -32.18 -0.26
N ALA A 68 -35.20 -33.01 -0.09
CA ALA A 68 -34.56 -33.75 -1.18
C ALA A 68 -35.51 -34.64 -1.99
N ASN A 69 -36.56 -35.17 -1.35
CA ASN A 69 -37.58 -36.02 -1.98
C ASN A 69 -38.95 -35.31 -2.11
N SER A 70 -39.01 -34.00 -1.86
CA SER A 70 -40.25 -33.23 -1.95
C SER A 70 -40.55 -32.81 -3.39
N THR A 71 -41.83 -32.73 -3.75
CA THR A 71 -42.31 -32.15 -5.02
C THR A 71 -42.67 -30.67 -4.89
N THR A 72 -42.40 -30.06 -3.74
CA THR A 72 -42.63 -28.62 -3.51
C THR A 72 -41.68 -27.81 -4.40
N ASN A 73 -42.27 -26.97 -5.26
CA ASN A 73 -41.53 -26.05 -6.11
C ASN A 73 -41.90 -24.62 -5.75
N ALA A 74 -40.93 -23.71 -5.83
CA ALA A 74 -41.13 -22.28 -5.61
C ALA A 74 -40.57 -21.49 -6.79
N SER A 75 -41.22 -20.38 -7.14
CA SER A 75 -40.71 -19.44 -8.14
C SER A 75 -39.75 -18.46 -7.47
N ILE A 76 -38.47 -18.50 -7.84
CA ILE A 76 -37.41 -17.62 -7.31
C ILE A 76 -36.81 -16.81 -8.46
N SER A 77 -37.08 -15.50 -8.46
CA SER A 77 -36.84 -14.60 -9.60
C SER A 77 -35.39 -14.50 -10.05
N TRP A 78 -34.44 -14.53 -9.11
CA TRP A 78 -33.01 -14.41 -9.39
C TRP A 78 -32.34 -15.73 -9.79
N ILE A 79 -33.05 -16.87 -9.69
CA ILE A 79 -32.58 -18.17 -10.19
C ILE A 79 -33.03 -18.38 -11.63
N GLY A 80 -34.27 -18.03 -11.93
CA GLY A 80 -34.81 -18.14 -13.28
C GLY A 80 -36.33 -18.04 -13.34
N PRO A 81 -36.90 -18.08 -14.55
CA PRO A 81 -38.33 -17.95 -14.77
C PRO A 81 -39.12 -19.21 -14.37
N SER A 82 -38.47 -20.37 -14.30
CA SER A 82 -39.09 -21.66 -13.98
C SER A 82 -39.12 -21.91 -12.48
N PRO A 83 -40.18 -22.53 -11.92
CA PRO A 83 -40.17 -23.00 -10.54
C PRO A 83 -39.06 -24.02 -10.31
N VAL A 84 -38.40 -23.92 -9.15
CA VAL A 84 -37.26 -24.76 -8.76
C VAL A 84 -37.56 -25.52 -7.47
N THR A 85 -36.87 -26.64 -7.27
CA THR A 85 -36.91 -27.41 -6.03
C THR A 85 -36.07 -26.74 -4.93
N ALA A 86 -36.31 -27.06 -3.66
CA ALA A 86 -35.53 -26.47 -2.55
C ALA A 86 -34.02 -26.79 -2.62
N PRO A 87 -33.57 -28.00 -3.01
CA PRO A 87 -32.15 -28.28 -3.22
C PRO A 87 -31.53 -27.39 -4.31
N GLU A 88 -32.22 -27.19 -5.43
CA GLU A 88 -31.76 -26.30 -6.51
C GLU A 88 -31.74 -24.83 -6.06
N ALA A 89 -32.75 -24.41 -5.30
CA ALA A 89 -32.87 -23.06 -4.77
C ALA A 89 -31.75 -22.69 -3.78
N THR A 90 -31.38 -23.63 -2.91
CA THR A 90 -30.39 -23.41 -1.84
C THR A 90 -28.94 -23.58 -2.31
N ALA A 91 -28.69 -24.30 -3.40
CA ALA A 91 -27.33 -24.59 -3.87
C ALA A 91 -26.45 -23.34 -4.11
N PRO A 92 -26.92 -22.26 -4.76
CA PRO A 92 -26.11 -21.06 -4.95
C PRO A 92 -25.74 -20.37 -3.62
N ALA A 93 -26.69 -20.33 -2.67
CA ALA A 93 -26.45 -19.75 -1.35
C ALA A 93 -25.47 -20.61 -0.53
N GLN A 94 -25.61 -21.93 -0.56
CA GLN A 94 -24.66 -22.86 0.07
C GLN A 94 -23.24 -22.66 -0.46
N ASP A 95 -23.08 -22.54 -1.77
CA ASP A 95 -21.79 -22.26 -2.38
C ASP A 95 -21.21 -20.92 -1.89
N ARG A 96 -22.02 -19.85 -1.87
CA ARG A 96 -21.56 -18.55 -1.36
C ARG A 96 -21.09 -18.61 0.10
N PHE A 97 -21.87 -19.21 0.99
CA PHE A 97 -21.50 -19.32 2.41
C PHE A 97 -20.26 -20.18 2.61
N SER A 98 -20.09 -21.23 1.81
CA SER A 98 -18.84 -22.00 1.77
C SER A 98 -17.65 -21.11 1.42
N ARG A 99 -17.76 -20.28 0.37
CA ARG A 99 -16.71 -19.32 -0.02
C ARG A 99 -16.43 -18.27 1.07
N LEU A 100 -17.47 -17.76 1.76
CA LEU A 100 -17.33 -16.82 2.88
C LEU A 100 -16.53 -17.41 4.05
N ILE A 101 -16.76 -18.67 4.41
CA ILE A 101 -15.98 -19.37 5.44
C ILE A 101 -14.48 -19.35 5.12
N TYR A 102 -14.11 -19.55 3.86
CA TYR A 102 -12.73 -19.50 3.39
C TYR A 102 -12.16 -18.07 3.36
N GLU A 103 -13.00 -17.09 2.99
CA GLU A 103 -12.67 -15.66 3.07
C GLU A 103 -12.28 -15.25 4.49
N ASP A 104 -13.13 -15.58 5.48
CA ASP A 104 -12.92 -15.23 6.89
C ASP A 104 -11.64 -15.88 7.46
N ILE A 105 -11.40 -17.16 7.13
CA ILE A 105 -10.17 -17.87 7.55
C ILE A 105 -8.93 -17.20 6.96
N LEU A 106 -8.96 -16.84 5.67
CA LEU A 106 -7.84 -16.16 5.01
C LEU A 106 -7.61 -14.77 5.63
N PHE A 107 -8.69 -14.04 5.93
CA PHE A 107 -8.60 -12.72 6.53
C PHE A 107 -7.97 -12.78 7.93
N MET A 108 -8.37 -13.72 8.78
CA MET A 108 -7.71 -13.95 10.08
C MET A 108 -6.23 -14.31 9.94
N CYS A 109 -5.88 -15.20 9.00
CA CYS A 109 -4.50 -15.54 8.71
C CYS A 109 -3.70 -14.31 8.25
N PHE A 110 -4.32 -13.47 7.41
CA PHE A 110 -3.72 -12.23 6.92
C PHE A 110 -3.48 -11.22 8.04
N GLN A 111 -4.40 -11.08 8.99
CA GLN A 111 -4.23 -10.20 10.15
C GLN A 111 -3.07 -10.64 11.06
N ALA A 112 -2.94 -11.95 11.29
CA ALA A 112 -1.81 -12.51 12.02
C ALA A 112 -0.48 -12.27 11.28
N PHE A 113 -0.47 -12.49 9.95
CA PHE A 113 0.68 -12.17 9.11
C PHE A 113 1.02 -10.68 9.15
N GLN A 114 0.03 -9.78 9.07
CA GLN A 114 0.24 -8.34 9.08
C GLN A 114 0.84 -7.87 10.41
N MET A 115 0.42 -8.45 11.54
CA MET A 115 1.05 -8.20 12.84
C MET A 115 2.54 -8.58 12.82
N TRP A 116 2.86 -9.80 12.37
CA TRP A 116 4.25 -10.25 12.23
C TRP A 116 5.04 -9.33 11.29
N PHE A 117 4.47 -9.01 10.13
CA PHE A 117 5.06 -8.12 9.13
C PHE A 117 5.36 -6.75 9.74
N THR A 118 4.51 -6.25 10.62
CA THR A 118 4.72 -4.93 11.23
C THR A 118 5.71 -4.98 12.39
N PHE A 119 5.75 -6.05 13.17
CA PHE A 119 6.79 -6.26 14.18
C PHE A 119 8.18 -6.37 13.55
N ASP A 120 8.30 -7.11 12.45
CA ASP A 120 9.56 -7.18 11.71
C ASP A 120 9.96 -5.79 11.15
N ALA A 121 8.98 -4.96 10.74
CA ALA A 121 9.23 -3.59 10.32
C ALA A 121 9.83 -2.73 11.45
N VAL A 122 9.28 -2.83 12.66
CA VAL A 122 9.77 -2.12 13.85
C VAL A 122 11.16 -2.63 14.23
N TYR A 123 11.36 -3.94 14.24
CA TYR A 123 12.63 -4.57 14.57
C TYR A 123 13.77 -4.11 13.66
N ARG A 124 13.51 -4.05 12.34
CA ARG A 124 14.48 -3.64 11.31
C ARG A 124 14.50 -2.14 11.04
N GLN A 125 13.66 -1.35 11.73
CA GLN A 125 13.45 0.07 11.46
C GLN A 125 13.15 0.34 9.97
N ASN A 126 12.37 -0.54 9.34
CA ASN A 126 12.00 -0.45 7.93
C ASN A 126 10.79 0.48 7.76
N THR A 127 11.06 1.74 7.37
CA THR A 127 10.02 2.76 7.20
C THR A 127 9.03 2.44 6.08
N MET A 128 9.51 1.86 4.98
CA MET A 128 8.65 1.52 3.84
C MET A 128 7.64 0.44 4.23
N GLN A 129 8.05 -0.51 5.07
CA GLN A 129 7.21 -1.60 5.57
C GLN A 129 6.16 -1.10 6.57
N ILE A 130 6.49 -0.14 7.43
CA ILE A 130 5.53 0.52 8.34
C ILE A 130 4.45 1.27 7.55
N PHE A 131 4.86 2.09 6.58
CA PHE A 131 3.92 2.84 5.75
C PHE A 131 3.03 1.90 4.93
N SER A 132 3.61 0.86 4.34
CA SER A 132 2.84 -0.14 3.58
C SER A 132 1.86 -0.91 4.46
N SER A 133 2.24 -1.27 5.69
CA SER A 133 1.31 -1.88 6.65
C SER A 133 0.12 -0.97 6.96
N SER A 134 0.34 0.34 7.07
CA SER A 134 -0.76 1.29 7.26
C SER A 134 -1.66 1.42 6.02
N MET A 135 -1.08 1.38 4.82
CA MET A 135 -1.86 1.37 3.58
C MET A 135 -2.70 0.09 3.44
N ILE A 136 -2.15 -1.06 3.83
CA ILE A 136 -2.86 -2.34 3.85
C ILE A 136 -4.11 -2.25 4.74
N ASN A 137 -4.06 -1.57 5.89
CA ASN A 137 -5.26 -1.40 6.72
C ASN A 137 -6.39 -0.65 6.01
N PHE A 138 -6.07 0.36 5.19
CA PHE A 138 -7.09 1.03 4.37
C PHE A 138 -7.67 0.09 3.30
N LEU A 139 -6.83 -0.74 2.67
CA LEU A 139 -7.30 -1.75 1.72
C LEU A 139 -8.22 -2.77 2.41
N CYS A 140 -7.88 -3.23 3.62
CA CYS A 140 -8.76 -4.08 4.42
C CYS A 140 -10.09 -3.40 4.76
N GLY A 141 -10.09 -2.12 5.11
CA GLY A 141 -11.33 -1.37 5.34
C GLY A 141 -12.20 -1.27 4.08
N GLY A 142 -11.58 -1.02 2.92
CA GLY A 142 -12.29 -1.06 1.62
C GLY A 142 -12.85 -2.44 1.29
N PHE A 143 -12.10 -3.50 1.61
CA PHE A 143 -12.57 -4.87 1.46
C PHE A 143 -13.77 -5.18 2.36
N GLY A 144 -13.75 -4.73 3.63
CA GLY A 144 -14.89 -4.87 4.54
C GLY A 144 -16.18 -4.21 4.01
N VAL A 145 -16.07 -3.08 3.31
CA VAL A 145 -17.23 -2.47 2.63
C VAL A 145 -17.78 -3.38 1.54
N ILE A 146 -16.92 -3.98 0.72
CA ILE A 146 -17.33 -4.93 -0.34
C ILE A 146 -18.03 -6.14 0.29
N GLN A 147 -17.49 -6.68 1.39
CA GLN A 147 -18.06 -7.80 2.12
C GLN A 147 -19.49 -7.49 2.62
N ILE A 148 -19.74 -6.31 3.18
CA ILE A 148 -21.08 -5.89 3.63
C ILE A 148 -22.09 -5.83 2.47
N LEU A 149 -21.66 -5.33 1.31
CA LEU A 149 -22.51 -5.22 0.12
C LEU A 149 -22.89 -6.61 -0.41
N GLU A 150 -21.91 -7.51 -0.52
CA GLU A 150 -22.13 -8.90 -0.95
C GLU A 150 -23.00 -9.67 0.05
N SER A 151 -22.70 -9.57 1.35
CA SER A 151 -23.48 -10.16 2.42
C SER A 151 -24.94 -9.70 2.37
N SER A 152 -25.19 -8.40 2.18
CA SER A 152 -26.56 -7.86 2.06
C SER A 152 -27.32 -8.44 0.86
N LYS A 153 -26.66 -8.59 -0.31
CA LYS A 153 -27.24 -9.20 -1.51
C LYS A 153 -27.64 -10.65 -1.24
N TRP A 154 -26.78 -11.44 -0.61
CA TRP A 154 -27.01 -12.86 -0.38
C TRP A 154 -27.99 -13.15 0.75
N LEU A 155 -28.00 -12.34 1.81
CA LEU A 155 -29.00 -12.43 2.86
C LEU A 155 -30.42 -12.20 2.31
N GLN A 156 -30.59 -11.26 1.38
CA GLN A 156 -31.86 -11.05 0.69
C GLN A 156 -32.28 -12.25 -0.16
N ARG A 157 -31.32 -12.87 -0.89
CA ARG A 157 -31.58 -14.08 -1.69
C ARG A 157 -32.02 -15.26 -0.81
N VAL A 158 -31.47 -15.40 0.39
CA VAL A 158 -31.89 -16.41 1.37
C VAL A 158 -33.32 -16.15 1.88
N ASP A 159 -33.68 -14.89 2.12
CA ASP A 159 -35.04 -14.50 2.52
C ASP A 159 -36.09 -14.86 1.46
N ASP A 160 -35.76 -14.68 0.17
CA ASP A 160 -36.60 -15.10 -0.95
C ASP A 160 -36.83 -16.63 -0.96
N ILE A 161 -35.80 -17.42 -0.64
CA ILE A 161 -35.90 -18.89 -0.53
C ILE A 161 -36.81 -19.27 0.64
N ILE A 162 -36.57 -18.69 1.82
CA ILE A 162 -37.36 -18.96 3.03
C ILE A 162 -38.84 -18.66 2.78
N THR A 163 -39.12 -17.50 2.17
CA THR A 163 -40.49 -17.08 1.82
C THR A 163 -41.10 -17.99 0.76
N GLY A 164 -40.36 -18.34 -0.29
CA GLY A 164 -40.81 -19.18 -1.39
C GLY A 164 -41.20 -20.60 -0.97
N PHE A 165 -40.48 -21.18 -0.01
CA PHE A 165 -40.78 -22.50 0.55
C PHE A 165 -41.59 -22.45 1.85
N THR A 166 -42.09 -21.28 2.25
CA THR A 166 -42.87 -21.07 3.49
C THR A 166 -42.18 -21.63 4.74
N LEU A 167 -40.86 -21.47 4.80
CA LEU A 167 -40.05 -21.90 5.94
C LEU A 167 -40.21 -20.89 7.09
N THR A 168 -39.93 -21.34 8.31
CA THR A 168 -39.95 -20.42 9.46
C THR A 168 -38.87 -19.34 9.27
N PRO A 169 -39.18 -18.05 9.53
CA PRO A 169 -38.20 -16.99 9.37
C PRO A 169 -37.05 -17.21 10.33
N LEU A 170 -35.86 -17.43 9.78
CA LEU A 170 -34.65 -17.58 10.55
C LEU A 170 -34.14 -16.18 10.91
N THR A 171 -34.59 -15.65 12.05
CA THR A 171 -34.21 -14.33 12.56
C THR A 171 -32.71 -14.17 12.84
N ALA A 172 -31.91 -15.22 12.67
CA ALA A 172 -30.46 -15.27 12.90
C ALA A 172 -29.61 -14.71 11.73
N TYR A 173 -30.15 -14.62 10.51
CA TYR A 173 -29.34 -14.27 9.33
C TYR A 173 -28.81 -12.82 9.33
N TRP A 174 -29.55 -11.87 9.91
CA TRP A 174 -29.17 -10.45 9.90
C TRP A 174 -28.13 -10.06 10.93
N GLN A 175 -27.83 -10.92 11.92
CA GLN A 175 -26.86 -10.62 12.97
C GLN A 175 -25.44 -10.48 12.42
N VAL A 176 -25.07 -11.31 11.42
CA VAL A 176 -23.74 -11.27 10.78
C VAL A 176 -23.43 -9.91 10.18
N LYS A 177 -24.41 -9.29 9.50
CA LYS A 177 -24.26 -7.98 8.86
C LYS A 177 -23.89 -6.88 9.85
N TYR A 178 -24.50 -6.87 11.04
CA TYR A 178 -24.16 -5.86 12.05
C TYR A 178 -22.74 -6.03 12.58
N ILE A 179 -22.25 -7.27 12.67
CA ILE A 179 -20.87 -7.56 13.08
C ILE A 179 -19.89 -7.17 11.97
N GLU A 180 -20.21 -7.41 10.69
CA GLU A 180 -19.40 -6.97 9.54
C GLU A 180 -19.29 -5.44 9.45
N ILE A 181 -20.39 -4.72 9.72
CA ILE A 181 -20.38 -3.25 9.81
C ILE A 181 -19.47 -2.79 10.96
N CYS A 182 -19.58 -3.44 12.12
CA CYS A 182 -18.73 -3.15 13.28
C CYS A 182 -17.24 -3.39 12.96
N LEU A 183 -16.91 -4.56 12.38
CA LEU A 183 -15.57 -4.91 11.92
C LEU A 183 -14.99 -3.86 10.98
N THR A 184 -15.75 -3.48 9.95
CA THR A 184 -15.31 -2.49 8.95
C THR A 184 -15.05 -1.13 9.59
N ALA A 185 -15.92 -0.68 10.51
CA ALA A 185 -15.72 0.55 11.27
C ALA A 185 -14.47 0.50 12.18
N VAL A 186 -14.26 -0.64 12.86
CA VAL A 186 -13.09 -0.87 13.72
C VAL A 186 -11.79 -0.83 12.91
N ILE A 187 -11.74 -1.53 11.78
CA ILE A 187 -10.58 -1.52 10.87
C ILE A 187 -10.33 -0.10 10.35
N GLY A 188 -11.37 0.62 9.92
CA GLY A 188 -11.25 1.99 9.45
C GLY A 188 -10.70 2.95 10.51
N LEU A 189 -11.15 2.83 11.76
CA LEU A 189 -10.63 3.60 12.88
C LEU A 189 -9.13 3.30 13.12
N PHE A 190 -8.77 2.02 13.19
CA PHE A 190 -7.37 1.64 13.37
C PHE A 190 -6.48 2.05 12.20
N ALA A 191 -6.97 1.99 10.96
CA ALA A 191 -6.24 2.44 9.78
C ALA A 191 -5.83 3.92 9.91
N CYS A 192 -6.76 4.79 10.33
CA CYS A 192 -6.49 6.21 10.57
C CYS A 192 -5.44 6.42 11.68
N VAL A 193 -5.60 5.74 12.81
CA VAL A 193 -4.67 5.85 13.96
C VAL A 193 -3.28 5.35 13.58
N LEU A 194 -3.18 4.19 12.94
CA LEU A 194 -1.91 3.60 12.53
C LEU A 194 -1.22 4.40 11.44
N MET A 195 -1.96 5.01 10.50
CA MET A 195 -1.39 5.91 9.51
C MET A 195 -0.77 7.15 10.16
N PHE A 196 -1.46 7.77 11.13
CA PHE A 196 -0.91 8.88 11.89
C PHE A 196 0.40 8.48 12.60
N LEU A 197 0.41 7.33 13.27
CA LEU A 197 1.59 6.82 13.96
C LEU A 197 2.72 6.43 12.99
N ALA A 198 2.39 5.88 11.82
CA ALA A 198 3.34 5.55 10.78
C ALA A 198 4.07 6.78 10.24
N ILE A 199 3.37 7.92 10.08
CA ILE A 199 3.99 9.19 9.71
C ILE A 199 5.01 9.63 10.77
N ARG A 200 4.66 9.50 12.06
CA ARG A 200 5.59 9.83 13.17
C ARG A 200 6.82 8.91 13.18
N LEU A 201 6.61 7.61 13.03
CA LEU A 201 7.71 6.64 12.97
C LEU A 201 8.58 6.81 11.72
N TRP A 202 8.00 7.21 10.59
CA TRP A 202 8.75 7.48 9.37
C TRP A 202 9.78 8.61 9.58
N GLN A 203 9.39 9.71 10.24
CA GLN A 203 10.30 10.80 10.57
C GLN A 203 11.45 10.32 11.49
N GLN A 204 11.10 9.60 12.56
CA GLN A 204 12.06 9.09 13.53
C GLN A 204 13.06 8.09 12.93
N PHE A 205 12.55 7.10 12.19
CA PHE A 205 13.39 6.06 11.59
C PHE A 205 14.19 6.61 10.42
N GLY A 206 13.64 7.58 9.67
CA GLY A 206 14.38 8.32 8.66
C GLY A 206 15.63 9.00 9.26
N TRP A 207 15.49 9.60 10.44
CA TRP A 207 16.62 10.17 11.18
C TRP A 207 17.63 9.11 11.64
N ASN A 208 17.16 7.95 12.12
CA ASN A 208 18.03 6.84 12.50
C ASN A 208 18.83 6.28 11.31
N ILE A 209 18.20 6.17 10.14
CA ILE A 209 18.86 5.75 8.89
C ILE A 209 19.90 6.80 8.47
N TYR A 210 19.57 8.09 8.56
CA TYR A 210 20.51 9.17 8.26
C TYR A 210 21.76 9.11 9.16
N LYS A 211 21.59 8.94 10.48
CA LYS A 211 22.69 8.80 11.43
C LYS A 211 23.56 7.55 11.16
N ARG A 212 22.97 6.48 10.64
CA ARG A 212 23.66 5.20 10.39
C ARG A 212 24.46 5.21 9.09
N ILE A 213 23.85 5.65 7.99
CA ILE A 213 24.45 5.60 6.65
C ILE A 213 25.30 6.86 6.37
N GLY A 214 24.97 7.98 7.01
CA GLY A 214 25.59 9.29 6.77
C GLY A 214 24.93 10.05 5.62
N ALA A 215 25.50 11.20 5.24
CA ALA A 215 24.92 12.14 4.28
C ALA A 215 25.00 11.69 2.80
N ASN A 216 25.52 10.49 2.51
CA ASN A 216 25.58 9.96 1.15
C ASN A 216 24.17 9.58 0.65
N LEU A 217 23.56 10.48 -0.13
CA LEU A 217 22.22 10.32 -0.71
C LEU A 217 22.13 9.12 -1.67
N GLU A 218 23.21 8.79 -2.37
CA GLU A 218 23.26 7.66 -3.29
C GLU A 218 23.15 6.34 -2.52
N MET A 219 23.96 6.17 -1.47
CA MET A 219 23.93 4.96 -0.64
C MET A 219 22.59 4.80 0.12
N GLN A 220 22.00 5.92 0.57
CA GLN A 220 20.65 5.90 1.13
C GLN A 220 19.61 5.44 0.10
N GLY A 221 19.75 5.86 -1.16
CA GLY A 221 18.89 5.42 -2.26
C GLY A 221 19.00 3.91 -2.53
N VAL A 222 20.24 3.38 -2.57
CA VAL A 222 20.51 1.94 -2.73
C VAL A 222 19.89 1.14 -1.58
N TYR A 223 20.09 1.58 -0.35
CA TYR A 223 19.53 0.92 0.83
C TYR A 223 17.98 0.95 0.86
N LYS A 224 17.36 2.08 0.49
CA LYS A 224 15.90 2.19 0.39
C LYS A 224 15.31 1.25 -0.66
N ARG A 225 15.96 1.11 -1.83
CA ARG A 225 15.54 0.14 -2.87
C ARG A 225 15.62 -1.30 -2.35
N TYR A 226 16.68 -1.63 -1.61
CA TYR A 226 16.82 -2.92 -0.95
C TYR A 226 15.71 -3.19 0.08
N GLN A 227 15.43 -2.23 0.97
CA GLN A 227 14.37 -2.36 1.97
C GLN A 227 12.97 -2.50 1.33
N LEU A 228 12.71 -1.74 0.26
CA LEU A 228 11.48 -1.83 -0.52
C LEU A 228 11.33 -3.21 -1.17
N PHE A 229 12.40 -3.73 -1.79
CA PHE A 229 12.41 -5.07 -2.36
C PHE A 229 12.14 -6.15 -1.29
N LEU A 230 12.81 -6.11 -0.14
CA LEU A 230 12.57 -7.10 0.91
C LEU A 230 11.17 -7.03 1.50
N MET A 231 10.60 -5.83 1.58
CA MET A 231 9.21 -5.65 2.00
C MET A 231 8.26 -6.29 0.99
N LEU A 232 8.40 -5.96 -0.30
CA LEU A 232 7.61 -6.57 -1.37
C LEU A 232 7.76 -8.09 -1.37
N LEU A 233 8.99 -8.61 -1.23
CA LEU A 233 9.28 -10.04 -1.23
C LEU A 233 8.56 -10.78 -0.08
N LYS A 234 8.47 -10.20 1.12
CA LYS A 234 7.73 -10.79 2.25
C LYS A 234 6.22 -10.81 2.00
N LEU A 235 5.69 -9.71 1.45
CA LEU A 235 4.28 -9.61 1.11
C LEU A 235 3.94 -10.61 -0.01
N ASN A 236 4.78 -10.68 -1.03
CA ASN A 236 4.64 -11.56 -2.19
C ASN A 236 4.58 -13.04 -1.77
N VAL A 237 5.48 -13.50 -0.89
CA VAL A 237 5.44 -14.88 -0.40
C VAL A 237 4.12 -15.21 0.29
N PHE A 238 3.55 -14.30 1.07
CA PHE A 238 2.25 -14.55 1.71
C PHE A 238 1.14 -14.70 0.67
N PHE A 239 1.05 -13.77 -0.29
CA PHE A 239 0.00 -13.80 -1.31
C PHE A 239 0.17 -14.97 -2.28
N GLU A 240 1.38 -15.20 -2.79
CA GLU A 240 1.67 -16.33 -3.69
C GLU A 240 1.38 -17.66 -3.00
N PHE A 241 1.92 -17.86 -1.78
CA PHE A 241 1.72 -19.11 -1.05
C PHE A 241 0.25 -19.32 -0.65
N GLY A 242 -0.43 -18.25 -0.24
CA GLY A 242 -1.86 -18.26 0.07
C GLY A 242 -2.69 -18.66 -1.15
N VAL A 243 -2.57 -17.93 -2.26
CA VAL A 243 -3.28 -18.24 -3.52
C VAL A 243 -2.99 -19.67 -3.97
N SER A 244 -1.71 -20.07 -3.95
CA SER A 244 -1.31 -21.41 -4.40
C SER A 244 -1.94 -22.52 -3.57
N ILE A 245 -1.90 -22.44 -2.24
CA ILE A 245 -2.52 -23.46 -1.37
C ILE A 245 -4.04 -23.50 -1.55
N PHE A 246 -4.67 -22.33 -1.62
CA PHE A 246 -6.12 -22.26 -1.82
C PHE A 246 -6.53 -22.88 -3.15
N TYR A 247 -5.78 -22.60 -4.24
CA TYR A 247 -6.03 -23.22 -5.53
C TYR A 247 -5.86 -24.74 -5.49
N LEU A 248 -4.83 -25.26 -4.82
CA LEU A 248 -4.66 -26.72 -4.66
C LEU A 248 -5.81 -27.36 -3.89
N ALA A 249 -6.24 -26.72 -2.80
CA ALA A 249 -7.38 -27.16 -2.00
C ALA A 249 -8.68 -27.13 -2.82
N ALA A 250 -8.88 -26.09 -3.62
CA ALA A 250 -10.00 -25.93 -4.54
C ALA A 250 -10.17 -27.13 -5.44
N VAL A 251 -9.10 -27.42 -6.17
CA VAL A 251 -9.11 -28.44 -7.21
C VAL A 251 -9.24 -29.84 -6.60
N THR A 252 -8.61 -30.07 -5.44
CA THR A 252 -8.68 -31.37 -4.76
C THR A 252 -10.04 -31.65 -4.16
N SER A 253 -10.78 -30.61 -3.76
CA SER A 253 -12.08 -30.77 -3.12
C SER A 253 -13.14 -31.44 -4.01
N ARG A 254 -12.93 -31.60 -5.34
CA ARG A 254 -13.76 -32.32 -6.33
C ARG A 254 -15.26 -32.00 -6.36
N TYR A 255 -15.74 -31.12 -5.49
CA TYR A 255 -17.09 -30.62 -5.48
C TYR A 255 -17.10 -29.32 -6.27
N ASN A 256 -17.97 -29.26 -7.28
CA ASN A 256 -18.17 -28.21 -8.29
C ASN A 256 -18.53 -26.81 -7.74
N HIS A 257 -18.13 -26.47 -6.52
CA HIS A 257 -18.52 -25.25 -5.83
C HIS A 257 -17.69 -24.04 -6.32
N TRP A 258 -16.41 -24.18 -6.66
CA TRP A 258 -15.54 -22.99 -6.88
C TRP A 258 -15.41 -22.53 -8.34
N GLY A 259 -16.25 -23.03 -9.25
CA GLY A 259 -16.34 -22.51 -10.63
C GLY A 259 -15.08 -22.66 -11.48
N LEU A 260 -14.10 -23.49 -11.08
CA LEU A 260 -12.87 -23.70 -11.84
C LEU A 260 -13.18 -24.49 -13.12
N GLN A 261 -13.19 -23.78 -14.24
CA GLN A 261 -13.40 -24.39 -15.54
C GLN A 261 -12.11 -25.10 -15.97
N SER A 262 -12.22 -26.41 -16.18
CA SER A 262 -11.18 -27.32 -16.71
C SER A 262 -10.11 -27.80 -15.71
N TYR A 263 -10.34 -28.99 -15.15
CA TYR A 263 -9.35 -29.77 -14.41
C TYR A 263 -8.35 -30.46 -15.36
N ASN A 264 -7.06 -30.23 -15.14
CA ASN A 264 -5.97 -30.94 -15.81
C ASN A 264 -4.96 -31.43 -14.76
N GLU A 265 -4.80 -32.75 -14.64
CA GLU A 265 -3.94 -33.36 -13.62
C GLU A 265 -2.48 -32.91 -13.75
N ALA A 266 -1.99 -32.76 -14.98
CA ALA A 266 -0.63 -32.31 -15.24
C ALA A 266 -0.42 -30.86 -14.77
N PHE A 267 -1.42 -29.99 -14.97
CA PHE A 267 -1.38 -28.61 -14.49
C PHE A 267 -1.42 -28.56 -12.97
N TRP A 268 -2.26 -29.39 -12.33
CA TRP A 268 -2.31 -29.48 -10.87
C TRP A 268 -0.97 -29.91 -10.26
N VAL A 269 -0.34 -30.96 -10.81
CA VAL A 269 1.00 -31.41 -10.37
C VAL A 269 2.05 -30.33 -10.59
N PHE A 270 2.03 -29.66 -11.75
CA PHE A 270 2.92 -28.54 -12.04
C PHE A 270 2.77 -27.41 -11.01
N HIS A 271 1.53 -27.00 -10.72
CA HIS A 271 1.24 -25.97 -9.74
C HIS A 271 1.69 -26.39 -8.33
N ALA A 272 1.47 -27.64 -7.94
CA ALA A 272 1.93 -28.17 -6.66
C ALA A 272 3.47 -28.11 -6.52
N VAL A 273 4.21 -28.43 -7.59
CA VAL A 273 5.67 -28.31 -7.63
C VAL A 273 6.12 -26.86 -7.53
N ILE A 274 5.50 -25.93 -8.27
CA ILE A 274 5.78 -24.50 -8.15
C ILE A 274 5.56 -24.03 -6.70
N THR A 275 4.44 -24.42 -6.10
CA THR A 275 4.08 -24.06 -4.72
C THR A 275 5.14 -24.51 -3.72
N ALA A 276 5.64 -25.74 -3.85
CA ALA A 276 6.70 -26.27 -2.99
C ALA A 276 8.04 -25.52 -3.15
N LEU A 277 8.29 -24.95 -4.34
CA LEU A 277 9.52 -24.22 -4.66
C LEU A 277 9.47 -22.73 -4.26
N LEU A 278 8.31 -22.18 -3.90
CA LEU A 278 8.17 -20.78 -3.47
C LEU A 278 9.08 -20.44 -2.27
N VAL A 279 9.13 -21.31 -1.26
CA VAL A 279 9.96 -21.10 -0.06
C VAL A 279 11.46 -21.12 -0.40
N PRO A 280 12.00 -22.13 -1.12
CA PRO A 280 13.36 -22.09 -1.65
C PRO A 280 13.66 -20.83 -2.48
N ALA A 281 12.74 -20.40 -3.34
CA ALA A 281 12.92 -19.22 -4.18
C ALA A 281 13.01 -17.92 -3.36
N PHE A 282 12.23 -17.80 -2.28
CA PHE A 282 12.35 -16.69 -1.33
C PHE A 282 13.76 -16.61 -0.73
N PHE A 283 14.31 -17.72 -0.25
CA PHE A 283 15.67 -17.76 0.30
C PHE A 283 16.72 -17.47 -0.77
N MET A 284 16.50 -17.90 -2.00
CA MET A 284 17.36 -17.62 -3.14
C MET A 284 17.42 -16.11 -3.44
N ALA A 285 16.27 -15.44 -3.50
CA ALA A 285 16.18 -13.99 -3.67
C ALA A 285 16.86 -13.24 -2.51
N TRP A 286 16.52 -13.60 -1.28
CA TRP A 286 17.06 -12.96 -0.09
C TRP A 286 18.57 -13.07 -0.01
N ASN A 287 19.10 -14.28 -0.23
CA ASN A 287 20.55 -14.52 -0.23
C ASN A 287 21.23 -13.86 -1.44
N GLY A 288 20.64 -13.97 -2.63
CA GLY A 288 21.18 -13.41 -3.87
C GLY A 288 21.38 -11.90 -3.80
N VAL A 289 20.40 -11.18 -3.26
CA VAL A 289 20.50 -9.73 -3.09
C VAL A 289 21.49 -9.35 -1.98
N ARG A 290 21.49 -10.06 -0.85
CA ARG A 290 22.40 -9.74 0.28
C ARG A 290 23.87 -10.01 -0.04
N SER A 291 24.13 -11.04 -0.84
CA SER A 291 25.48 -11.44 -1.25
C SER A 291 25.89 -10.87 -2.61
N GLU A 292 25.05 -10.03 -3.23
CA GLU A 292 25.24 -9.48 -4.57
C GLU A 292 25.54 -10.54 -5.66
N ARG A 293 25.02 -11.76 -5.50
CA ARG A 293 25.22 -12.86 -6.44
C ARG A 293 24.23 -12.77 -7.60
N HIS A 294 24.70 -12.34 -8.76
CA HIS A 294 23.89 -12.23 -9.98
C HIS A 294 23.18 -13.53 -10.37
N ALA A 295 23.86 -14.68 -10.25
CA ALA A 295 23.29 -15.99 -10.62
C ALA A 295 22.02 -16.31 -9.82
N LEU A 296 22.00 -16.05 -8.50
CA LEU A 296 20.84 -16.30 -7.65
C LEU A 296 19.68 -15.35 -7.97
N VAL A 297 19.99 -14.09 -8.29
CA VAL A 297 18.97 -13.12 -8.72
C VAL A 297 18.33 -13.54 -10.04
N TYR A 298 19.11 -13.95 -11.03
CA TYR A 298 18.58 -14.39 -12.31
C TYR A 298 17.79 -15.69 -12.21
N ALA A 299 18.25 -16.65 -11.40
CA ALA A 299 17.51 -17.86 -11.12
C ALA A 299 16.16 -17.57 -10.45
N TYR A 300 16.13 -16.64 -9.48
CA TYR A 300 14.88 -16.16 -8.90
C TYR A 300 13.97 -15.49 -9.93
N VAL A 301 14.48 -14.59 -10.77
CA VAL A 301 13.68 -13.92 -11.81
C VAL A 301 13.07 -14.93 -12.79
N ALA A 302 13.86 -15.92 -13.24
CA ALA A 302 13.36 -16.97 -14.12
C ALA A 302 12.23 -17.78 -13.46
N PHE A 303 12.40 -18.15 -12.19
CA PHE A 303 11.35 -18.84 -11.42
C PHE A 303 10.11 -17.95 -11.22
N SER A 304 10.27 -16.68 -10.85
CA SER A 304 9.14 -15.74 -10.69
C SER A 304 8.37 -15.50 -11.99
N LEU A 305 9.01 -15.59 -13.15
CA LEU A 305 8.30 -15.53 -14.44
C LEU A 305 7.42 -16.77 -14.68
N LEU A 306 7.85 -17.95 -14.21
CA LEU A 306 7.03 -19.16 -14.25
C LEU A 306 5.83 -19.04 -13.30
N VAL A 307 6.06 -18.56 -12.07
CA VAL A 307 4.97 -18.26 -11.11
C VAL A 307 3.99 -17.24 -11.68
N LEU A 308 4.49 -16.19 -12.33
CA LEU A 308 3.64 -15.18 -12.96
C LEU A 308 2.76 -15.78 -14.07
N ALA A 309 3.32 -16.64 -14.92
CA ALA A 309 2.56 -17.34 -15.95
C ALA A 309 1.50 -18.28 -15.35
N ASP A 310 1.86 -19.00 -14.30
CA ASP A 310 0.96 -19.90 -13.55
C ASP A 310 -0.23 -19.14 -12.93
N LEU A 311 0.02 -18.02 -12.25
CA LEU A 311 -1.04 -17.16 -11.71
C LEU A 311 -1.96 -16.57 -12.79
N ILE A 312 -1.42 -16.23 -13.98
CA ILE A 312 -2.23 -15.78 -15.12
C ILE A 312 -3.15 -16.89 -15.63
N VAL A 313 -2.67 -18.14 -15.66
CA VAL A 313 -3.50 -19.30 -16.05
C VAL A 313 -4.62 -19.51 -15.02
N ILE A 314 -4.29 -19.47 -13.73
CA ILE A 314 -5.28 -19.57 -12.64
C ILE A 314 -6.34 -18.48 -12.77
N LEU A 315 -5.94 -17.23 -13.00
CA LEU A 315 -6.88 -16.14 -13.18
C LEU A 315 -7.83 -16.41 -14.35
N LYS A 316 -7.30 -16.88 -15.49
CA LYS A 316 -8.13 -17.22 -16.65
C LYS A 316 -9.13 -18.35 -16.37
N GLN A 317 -8.73 -19.36 -15.60
CA GLN A 317 -9.62 -20.48 -15.20
C GLN A 317 -10.68 -20.07 -14.17
N SER A 318 -10.45 -18.95 -13.47
CA SER A 318 -11.31 -18.46 -12.40
C SER A 318 -12.37 -17.47 -12.87
N VAL A 319 -12.25 -16.93 -14.08
CA VAL A 319 -13.21 -15.98 -14.65
C VAL A 319 -14.28 -16.73 -15.41
N SER A 320 -15.53 -16.60 -14.96
CA SER A 320 -16.72 -17.11 -15.62
C SER A 320 -17.30 -16.08 -16.60
N THR A 321 -18.02 -16.56 -17.62
CA THR A 321 -18.77 -15.69 -18.56
C THR A 321 -19.93 -14.98 -17.88
N ASP A 322 -20.54 -15.60 -16.88
CA ASP A 322 -21.59 -15.00 -16.07
C ASP A 322 -20.98 -14.26 -14.88
N ALA A 323 -21.16 -12.93 -14.88
CA ALA A 323 -20.53 -12.06 -13.88
C ALA A 323 -21.02 -12.34 -12.45
N ASP A 324 -22.25 -12.85 -12.30
CA ASP A 324 -22.86 -13.16 -11.00
C ASP A 324 -22.25 -14.42 -10.33
N ASP A 325 -21.56 -15.27 -11.10
CA ASP A 325 -20.88 -16.48 -10.60
C ASP A 325 -19.42 -16.21 -10.19
N ASN A 326 -18.87 -15.06 -10.57
CA ASN A 326 -17.49 -14.69 -10.30
C ASN A 326 -17.25 -14.51 -8.81
N TRP A 327 -16.26 -15.23 -8.29
CA TRP A 327 -15.80 -15.06 -6.93
C TRP A 327 -14.91 -13.80 -6.82
N ALA A 328 -15.54 -12.65 -6.58
CA ALA A 328 -14.87 -11.34 -6.59
C ALA A 328 -13.62 -11.28 -5.69
N PHE A 329 -13.72 -11.80 -4.46
CA PHE A 329 -12.59 -11.89 -3.53
C PHE A 329 -11.39 -12.62 -4.13
N TRP A 330 -11.63 -13.81 -4.68
CA TRP A 330 -10.60 -14.63 -5.29
C TRP A 330 -9.93 -13.93 -6.46
N LEU A 331 -10.71 -13.30 -7.35
CA LEU A 331 -10.18 -12.53 -8.48
C LEU A 331 -9.31 -11.35 -8.01
N VAL A 332 -9.73 -10.64 -6.96
CA VAL A 332 -8.94 -9.53 -6.37
C VAL A 332 -7.64 -10.05 -5.76
N ILE A 333 -7.65 -11.16 -5.02
CA ILE A 333 -6.43 -11.69 -4.41
C ILE A 333 -5.47 -12.25 -5.47
N VAL A 334 -5.95 -12.98 -6.47
CA VAL A 334 -5.12 -13.51 -7.56
C VAL A 334 -4.51 -12.36 -8.37
N SER A 335 -5.30 -11.32 -8.69
CA SER A 335 -4.77 -10.13 -9.39
C SER A 335 -3.77 -9.34 -8.55
N ALA A 336 -3.99 -9.20 -7.24
CA ALA A 336 -3.01 -8.62 -6.33
C ALA A 336 -1.71 -9.45 -6.29
N GLY A 337 -1.80 -10.78 -6.29
CA GLY A 337 -0.66 -11.69 -6.41
C GLY A 337 0.14 -11.43 -7.69
N ILE A 338 -0.52 -11.39 -8.85
CA ILE A 338 0.12 -11.09 -10.15
C ILE A 338 0.86 -9.74 -10.12
N LEU A 339 0.21 -8.70 -9.59
CA LEU A 339 0.80 -7.36 -9.47
C LEU A 339 2.02 -7.36 -8.54
N LEU A 340 1.95 -8.06 -7.41
CA LEU A 340 3.05 -8.19 -6.46
C LEU A 340 4.23 -8.98 -7.05
N THR A 341 3.98 -10.08 -7.75
CA THR A 341 5.01 -10.87 -8.43
C THR A 341 5.72 -10.02 -9.49
N ALA A 342 4.96 -9.29 -10.31
CA ALA A 342 5.52 -8.37 -11.30
C ALA A 342 6.35 -7.25 -10.66
N ALA A 343 5.85 -6.64 -9.58
CA ALA A 343 6.59 -5.64 -8.82
C ALA A 343 7.88 -6.21 -8.22
N CYS A 344 7.86 -7.42 -7.68
CA CYS A 344 9.05 -8.11 -7.17
C CYS A 344 10.11 -8.35 -8.25
N ILE A 345 9.71 -8.76 -9.46
CA ILE A 345 10.62 -8.93 -10.60
C ILE A 345 11.26 -7.59 -10.98
N ILE A 346 10.47 -6.52 -11.10
CA ILE A 346 10.99 -5.20 -11.44
C ILE A 346 11.97 -4.71 -10.36
N HIS A 347 11.57 -4.80 -9.09
CA HIS A 347 12.38 -4.29 -7.98
C HIS A 347 13.65 -5.10 -7.74
N VAL A 348 13.66 -6.43 -7.94
CA VAL A 348 14.90 -7.22 -7.81
C VAL A 348 15.91 -6.84 -8.89
N LEU A 349 15.46 -6.54 -10.11
CA LEU A 349 16.32 -6.07 -11.20
C LEU A 349 16.86 -4.65 -10.93
N LEU A 350 16.03 -3.77 -10.36
CA LEU A 350 16.48 -2.44 -9.92
C LEU A 350 17.51 -2.53 -8.78
N VAL A 351 17.35 -3.46 -7.84
CA VAL A 351 18.34 -3.69 -6.79
C VAL A 351 19.62 -4.27 -7.37
N ARG A 352 19.53 -5.22 -8.31
CA ARG A 352 20.69 -5.78 -9.03
C ARG A 352 21.51 -4.71 -9.76
N ALA A 353 20.86 -3.74 -10.39
CA ALA A 353 21.53 -2.64 -11.08
C ALA A 353 22.43 -1.79 -10.14
N ASN A 354 22.27 -1.94 -8.82
CA ASN A 354 23.05 -1.25 -7.80
C ASN A 354 24.12 -2.14 -7.12
N PHE A 355 24.38 -3.36 -7.63
CA PHE A 355 25.43 -4.22 -7.09
C PHE A 355 26.82 -3.60 -7.26
N GLY A 356 27.74 -3.92 -6.35
CA GLY A 356 29.09 -3.35 -6.30
C GLY A 356 29.17 -1.97 -5.65
N ARG A 357 28.05 -1.40 -5.16
CA ARG A 357 28.00 -0.07 -4.52
C ARG A 357 28.16 -0.11 -2.99
N GLY A 358 28.53 -1.27 -2.42
CA GLY A 358 28.81 -1.41 -0.98
C GLY A 358 27.58 -1.71 -0.12
N LEU A 359 26.50 -2.25 -0.69
CA LEU A 359 25.32 -2.68 0.09
C LEU A 359 25.67 -3.75 1.15
N PRO A 360 26.46 -4.80 0.85
CA PRO A 360 26.87 -5.79 1.84
C PRO A 360 27.59 -5.20 3.05
N ASP A 361 28.42 -4.17 2.85
CA ASP A 361 29.18 -3.51 3.92
C ASP A 361 28.28 -2.73 4.87
N GLN A 362 27.21 -2.12 4.36
CA GLN A 362 26.24 -1.44 5.21
C GLN A 362 25.37 -2.44 5.98
N LEU A 363 25.03 -3.57 5.36
CA LEU A 363 24.28 -4.65 6.02
C LEU A 363 25.10 -5.37 7.08
N SER A 364 26.43 -5.50 6.89
CA SER A 364 27.32 -6.07 7.90
C SER A 364 27.50 -5.12 9.10
N LYS A 365 27.64 -3.81 8.85
CA LYS A 365 27.64 -2.77 9.91
C LYS A 365 26.37 -2.78 10.74
N GLU A 366 25.21 -2.98 10.12
CA GLU A 366 23.93 -3.13 10.84
C GLU A 366 23.94 -4.33 11.80
N HIS A 367 24.49 -5.47 11.36
CA HIS A 367 24.59 -6.66 12.19
C HIS A 367 25.55 -6.43 13.38
N VAL A 368 26.74 -5.90 13.13
CA VAL A 368 27.77 -5.64 14.15
C VAL A 368 27.33 -4.57 15.17
N HIS A 369 26.64 -3.51 14.72
CA HIS A 369 26.12 -2.50 15.64
C HIS A 369 25.03 -3.06 16.58
N ASN A 370 24.16 -3.93 16.07
CA ASN A 370 23.17 -4.62 16.91
C ASN A 370 23.86 -5.58 17.90
N ASP A 371 24.86 -6.35 17.45
CA ASP A 371 25.61 -7.32 18.28
C ASP A 371 26.48 -6.65 19.36
N SER A 372 27.07 -5.48 19.07
CA SER A 372 27.85 -4.70 20.05
C SER A 372 26.99 -3.97 21.08
N ARG A 373 25.78 -3.52 20.71
CA ARG A 373 24.80 -3.05 21.70
C ARG A 373 24.34 -4.19 22.62
N LEU A 374 24.17 -5.39 22.07
CA LEU A 374 23.79 -6.60 22.80
C LEU A 374 24.84 -6.99 23.84
N SER A 375 26.12 -7.03 23.47
CA SER A 375 27.20 -7.38 24.41
C SER A 375 27.39 -6.36 25.54
N ASN A 376 27.17 -5.07 25.25
CA ASN A 376 27.19 -4.00 26.26
C ASN A 376 25.99 -4.06 27.22
N LEU A 377 24.84 -4.56 26.77
CA LEU A 377 23.66 -4.72 27.62
C LEU A 377 23.82 -5.92 28.57
N ASP A 378 24.31 -7.05 28.05
CA ASP A 378 24.59 -8.25 28.85
C ASP A 378 25.64 -7.96 29.93
N SER A 379 26.70 -7.20 29.61
CA SER A 379 27.70 -6.78 30.59
C SER A 379 27.14 -5.80 31.62
N THR A 380 26.18 -4.96 31.25
CA THR A 380 25.49 -4.03 32.17
C THR A 380 24.53 -4.76 33.11
N ILE A 381 23.83 -5.79 32.62
CA ILE A 381 22.94 -6.62 33.43
C ILE A 381 23.76 -7.53 34.37
N ASP A 382 24.86 -8.08 33.89
CA ASP A 382 25.76 -8.92 34.68
C ASP A 382 26.50 -8.10 35.75
N SER A 383 26.96 -6.88 35.43
CA SER A 383 27.56 -5.96 36.41
C SER A 383 26.54 -5.50 37.47
N ARG A 384 25.26 -5.29 37.10
CA ARG A 384 24.20 -5.06 38.08
C ARG A 384 23.98 -6.28 38.97
N LYS A 385 23.96 -7.50 38.43
CA LYS A 385 23.83 -8.75 39.21
C LYS A 385 25.01 -8.98 40.17
N ARG A 386 26.24 -8.64 39.77
CA ARG A 386 27.42 -8.74 40.65
C ARG A 386 27.43 -7.71 41.77
N ARG A 387 26.88 -6.51 41.51
CA ARG A 387 26.81 -5.40 42.49
C ARG A 387 25.91 -5.69 43.70
N TRP A 388 24.97 -6.64 43.60
CA TRP A 388 24.08 -7.04 44.70
C TRP A 388 24.58 -8.27 45.49
N ARG A 389 25.79 -8.78 45.23
CA ARG A 389 26.33 -10.00 45.89
C ARG A 389 27.37 -9.71 46.98
N ILE A 390 27.60 -8.46 47.34
CA ILE A 390 28.59 -8.10 48.36
C ILE A 390 27.85 -7.50 49.55
N GLU A 391 27.45 -8.36 50.48
CA GLU A 391 27.05 -7.96 51.83
C GLU A 391 28.34 -7.67 52.62
N VAL A 392 28.46 -6.45 53.12
CA VAL A 392 29.54 -6.02 54.04
C VAL A 392 28.89 -5.44 55.28
N GLU A 393 29.29 -5.97 56.42
CA GLU A 393 29.07 -5.47 57.78
C GLU A 393 29.23 -3.94 57.85
N GLU A 394 28.17 -3.24 58.28
CA GLU A 394 28.13 -1.76 58.31
C GLU A 394 28.65 -1.18 59.63
N GLU A 395 29.64 -0.29 59.53
CA GLU A 395 29.93 0.76 60.51
C GLU A 395 28.90 1.91 60.40
N PRO A 396 28.39 2.46 61.51
CA PRO A 396 27.28 3.44 61.51
C PRO A 396 27.63 4.80 60.89
N GLU A 397 28.90 5.21 60.89
CA GLU A 397 29.34 6.47 60.28
C GLU A 397 29.38 6.37 58.73
N ARG A 398 29.73 5.19 58.22
CA ARG A 398 29.72 4.90 56.78
C ARG A 398 28.28 4.94 56.24
N SER A 399 27.32 4.39 56.99
CA SER A 399 25.88 4.36 56.64
C SER A 399 25.27 5.77 56.49
N LYS A 400 25.70 6.72 57.33
CA LYS A 400 25.24 8.12 57.23
C LYS A 400 25.82 8.83 55.99
N LYS A 401 27.13 8.69 55.75
CA LYS A 401 27.79 9.27 54.57
C LYS A 401 27.32 8.62 53.26
N THR A 402 26.99 7.32 53.26
CA THR A 402 26.38 6.67 52.09
C THR A 402 24.96 7.15 51.81
N LYS A 403 24.16 7.46 52.83
CA LYS A 403 22.83 8.08 52.64
C LYS A 403 22.91 9.49 52.05
N GLU A 404 23.82 10.33 52.54
CA GLU A 404 24.07 11.66 51.97
C GLU A 404 24.59 11.56 50.53
N LEU A 405 25.56 10.66 50.28
CA LEU A 405 26.07 10.38 48.93
C LEU A 405 24.97 9.87 47.98
N ALA A 406 24.04 9.06 48.48
CA ALA A 406 22.90 8.59 47.70
C ALA A 406 21.94 9.74 47.32
N GLY A 407 21.74 10.71 48.23
CA GLY A 407 20.98 11.93 47.96
C GLY A 407 21.63 12.79 46.87
N TYR A 408 22.92 13.06 46.99
CA TYR A 408 23.67 13.79 45.95
C TYR A 408 23.66 13.05 44.61
N LYS A 409 23.81 11.73 44.62
CA LYS A 409 23.75 10.90 43.42
C LYS A 409 22.37 10.97 42.74
N ALA A 410 21.29 10.93 43.51
CA ALA A 410 19.94 11.08 42.98
C ALA A 410 19.73 12.47 42.35
N SER A 411 20.23 13.53 43.00
CA SER A 411 20.15 14.88 42.46
C SER A 411 20.99 15.06 41.19
N ILE A 412 22.18 14.47 41.11
CA ILE A 412 23.02 14.49 39.91
C ILE A 412 22.31 13.77 38.77
N LEU A 413 21.76 12.58 39.02
CA LEU A 413 21.02 11.81 38.01
C LEU A 413 19.81 12.57 37.48
N ALA A 414 19.03 13.20 38.36
CA ALA A 414 17.89 14.03 37.97
C ALA A 414 18.31 15.25 37.14
N SER A 415 19.38 15.94 37.55
CA SER A 415 19.92 17.09 36.80
C SER A 415 20.52 16.67 35.45
N THR A 416 21.18 15.52 35.36
CA THR A 416 21.69 14.99 34.08
C THR A 416 20.54 14.60 33.15
N GLU A 417 19.47 14.01 33.66
CA GLU A 417 18.28 13.69 32.86
C GLU A 417 17.60 14.97 32.33
N GLN A 418 17.50 16.00 33.17
CA GLN A 418 16.98 17.30 32.74
C GLN A 418 17.89 17.96 31.69
N LEU A 419 19.21 17.88 31.86
CA LEU A 419 20.18 18.41 30.90
C LEU A 419 20.07 17.70 29.55
N GLU A 420 19.99 16.37 29.54
CA GLU A 420 19.81 15.58 28.31
C GLU A 420 18.50 15.93 27.60
N LYS A 421 17.39 16.08 28.34
CA LYS A 421 16.10 16.52 27.76
C LYS A 421 16.20 17.91 27.12
N LYS A 422 16.86 18.85 27.80
CA LYS A 422 17.04 20.22 27.28
C LYS A 422 17.98 20.26 26.08
N GLN A 423 19.03 19.43 26.07
CA GLN A 423 19.95 19.31 24.94
C GLN A 423 19.24 18.71 23.72
N ALA A 424 18.41 17.69 23.90
CA ALA A 424 17.61 17.12 22.83
C ALA A 424 16.65 18.15 22.21
N LEU A 425 15.91 18.90 23.03
CA LEU A 425 15.03 19.98 22.55
C LEU A 425 15.80 21.08 21.80
N LEU A 426 16.98 21.44 22.29
CA LEU A 426 17.83 22.45 21.62
C LEU A 426 18.28 21.97 20.24
N ASP A 427 18.67 20.70 20.12
CA ASP A 427 19.11 20.11 18.85
C ASP A 427 17.95 19.97 17.86
N ASP A 428 16.74 19.65 18.33
CA ASP A 428 15.52 19.64 17.51
C ASP A 428 15.22 21.04 16.94
N VAL A 429 15.19 22.07 17.79
CA VAL A 429 14.94 23.48 17.36
C VAL A 429 16.03 23.96 16.39
N ARG A 430 17.29 23.58 16.60
CA ARG A 430 18.39 23.91 15.67
C ARG A 430 18.20 23.23 14.32
N SER A 431 17.74 21.98 14.30
CA SER A 431 17.49 21.24 13.07
C SER A 431 16.36 21.86 12.26
N GLU A 432 15.26 22.24 12.92
CA GLU A 432 14.11 22.91 12.30
C GLU A 432 14.52 24.25 11.69
N ARG A 433 15.29 25.05 12.44
CA ARG A 433 15.87 26.30 11.92
C ARG A 433 16.72 26.08 10.67
N HIS A 434 17.50 24.99 10.60
CA HIS A 434 18.30 24.67 9.42
C HIS A 434 17.44 24.31 8.20
N VAL A 435 16.36 23.55 8.41
CA VAL A 435 15.39 23.21 7.33
C VAL A 435 14.70 24.47 6.81
N LEU A 436 14.14 25.29 7.70
CA LEU A 436 13.49 26.54 7.33
C LEU A 436 14.44 27.50 6.59
N ASN A 437 15.71 27.55 6.98
CA ASN A 437 16.69 28.39 6.29
C ASN A 437 17.05 27.85 4.89
N LYS A 438 17.00 26.53 4.68
CA LYS A 438 17.20 25.93 3.36
C LYS A 438 16.01 26.21 2.45
N GLU A 439 14.79 26.05 2.94
CA GLU A 439 13.56 26.38 2.21
C GLU A 439 13.51 27.86 1.86
N ARG A 440 13.83 28.75 2.82
CA ARG A 440 13.95 30.19 2.57
C ARG A 440 14.89 30.49 1.40
N LYS A 441 16.06 29.85 1.34
CA LYS A 441 17.01 30.05 0.23
C LYS A 441 16.47 29.53 -1.11
N ALA A 442 15.78 28.40 -1.11
CA ALA A 442 15.18 27.85 -2.32
C ALA A 442 14.06 28.76 -2.87
N LEU A 443 13.19 29.26 -1.99
CA LEU A 443 12.12 30.20 -2.36
C LEU A 443 12.70 31.52 -2.90
N LEU A 444 13.77 32.05 -2.30
CA LEU A 444 14.45 33.23 -2.82
C LEU A 444 15.06 33.00 -4.22
N ALA A 445 15.63 31.83 -4.47
CA ALA A 445 16.16 31.48 -5.80
C ALA A 445 15.03 31.40 -6.86
N MET A 446 13.90 30.77 -6.50
CA MET A 446 12.74 30.69 -7.38
C MET A 446 12.14 32.08 -7.66
N LEU A 447 12.06 32.94 -6.64
CA LEU A 447 11.58 34.31 -6.79
C LEU A 447 12.49 35.13 -7.72
N ASN A 448 13.81 34.96 -7.62
CA ASN A 448 14.75 35.61 -8.55
C ASN A 448 14.58 35.15 -10.00
N HIS A 449 14.32 33.84 -10.24
CA HIS A 449 14.04 33.36 -11.58
C HIS A 449 12.75 33.96 -12.15
N ILE A 450 11.67 33.99 -11.36
CA ILE A 450 10.41 34.61 -11.78
C ILE A 450 10.61 36.10 -12.10
N GLN A 451 11.43 36.81 -11.33
CA GLN A 451 11.76 38.23 -11.61
C GLN A 451 12.54 38.40 -12.92
N GLN A 452 13.46 37.48 -13.25
CA GLN A 452 14.17 37.50 -14.53
C GLN A 452 13.22 37.24 -15.70
N ASP A 453 12.35 36.25 -15.57
CA ASP A 453 11.36 35.92 -16.61
C ASP A 453 10.39 37.10 -16.84
N LEU A 454 9.93 37.74 -15.76
CA LEU A 454 9.07 38.91 -15.84
C LEU A 454 9.75 40.09 -16.54
N ALA A 455 11.06 40.29 -16.31
CA ALA A 455 11.83 41.31 -17.02
C ALA A 455 11.94 41.01 -18.52
N MET A 456 12.22 39.76 -18.90
CA MET A 456 12.29 39.36 -20.31
C MET A 456 10.93 39.51 -21.01
N VAL A 457 9.84 39.11 -20.35
CA VAL A 457 8.48 39.27 -20.92
C VAL A 457 8.15 40.75 -21.12
N SER A 458 8.49 41.62 -20.16
CA SER A 458 8.25 43.05 -20.27
C SER A 458 9.04 43.70 -21.41
N GLU A 459 10.27 43.25 -21.67
CA GLU A 459 11.08 43.71 -22.81
C GLU A 459 10.46 43.31 -24.16
N VAL A 460 9.98 42.07 -24.26
CA VAL A 460 9.27 41.57 -25.45
C VAL A 460 7.97 42.33 -25.66
N GLU A 461 7.20 42.57 -24.59
CA GLU A 461 5.95 43.34 -24.64
C GLU A 461 6.19 44.75 -25.19
N GLN A 462 7.18 45.49 -24.66
CA GLN A 462 7.53 46.82 -25.16
C GLN A 462 7.94 46.82 -26.65
N THR A 463 8.67 45.80 -27.07
CA THR A 463 9.09 45.66 -28.47
C THR A 463 7.88 45.46 -29.38
N LEU A 464 6.97 44.55 -29.01
CA LEU A 464 5.75 44.28 -29.76
C LEU A 464 4.78 45.47 -29.78
N GLU A 465 4.67 46.22 -28.68
CA GLU A 465 3.88 47.45 -28.63
C GLU A 465 4.41 48.49 -29.62
N LYS A 466 5.73 48.66 -29.68
CA LYS A 466 6.36 49.57 -30.64
C LYS A 466 6.11 49.14 -32.09
N GLU A 467 6.29 47.85 -32.39
CA GLU A 467 6.02 47.31 -33.73
C GLU A 467 4.54 47.47 -34.12
N ARG A 468 3.61 47.20 -33.19
CA ARG A 468 2.18 47.44 -33.39
C ARG A 468 1.91 48.90 -33.75
N ASP A 469 2.47 49.84 -32.99
CA ASP A 469 2.22 51.27 -33.19
C ASP A 469 2.80 51.77 -34.52
N ASP A 470 3.98 51.28 -34.91
CA ASP A 470 4.60 51.60 -36.20
C ASP A 470 3.78 51.03 -37.37
N LEU A 471 3.32 49.78 -37.27
CA LEU A 471 2.43 49.19 -38.27
C LEU A 471 1.09 49.93 -38.35
N GLN A 472 0.52 50.33 -37.22
CA GLN A 472 -0.74 51.07 -37.18
C GLN A 472 -0.60 52.44 -37.86
N LYS A 473 0.53 53.14 -37.68
CA LYS A 473 0.84 54.38 -38.41
C LYS A 473 0.99 54.13 -39.91
N GLN A 474 1.76 53.12 -40.30
CA GLN A 474 1.93 52.77 -41.72
C GLN A 474 0.60 52.45 -42.39
N LEU A 475 -0.26 51.69 -41.71
CA LEU A 475 -1.59 51.33 -42.22
C LEU A 475 -2.49 52.56 -42.34
N HIS A 476 -2.42 53.49 -41.37
CA HIS A 476 -3.14 54.76 -41.43
C HIS A 476 -2.71 55.61 -42.64
N THR A 477 -1.41 55.75 -42.86
CA THR A 477 -0.86 56.47 -44.02
C THR A 477 -1.27 55.81 -45.34
N LEU A 478 -1.08 54.50 -45.48
CA LEU A 478 -1.45 53.78 -46.71
C LEU A 478 -2.96 53.87 -46.99
N ARG A 479 -3.79 53.76 -45.95
CA ARG A 479 -5.25 53.82 -46.11
C ARG A 479 -5.70 55.22 -46.48
N ASN A 480 -5.37 56.21 -45.66
CA ASN A 480 -5.97 57.54 -45.74
C ASN A 480 -5.27 58.45 -46.76
N GLU A 481 -3.95 58.34 -46.91
CA GLU A 481 -3.20 59.24 -47.79
C GLU A 481 -3.00 58.67 -49.20
N GLN A 482 -3.00 57.35 -49.36
CA GLN A 482 -2.71 56.72 -50.66
C GLN A 482 -3.94 56.00 -51.24
N PHE A 483 -4.56 55.11 -50.48
CA PHE A 483 -5.61 54.24 -51.01
C PHE A 483 -6.94 54.95 -51.21
N ASP A 484 -7.48 55.59 -50.17
CA ASP A 484 -8.78 56.26 -50.22
C ASP A 484 -8.86 57.33 -51.34
N PRO A 485 -7.90 58.26 -51.50
CA PRO A 485 -7.97 59.26 -52.57
C PRO A 485 -7.85 58.63 -53.98
N LEU A 486 -6.98 57.64 -54.15
CA LEU A 486 -6.82 56.95 -55.43
C LEU A 486 -8.08 56.13 -55.78
N LYS A 487 -8.69 55.49 -54.78
CA LYS A 487 -9.94 54.75 -54.95
C LYS A 487 -11.06 55.69 -55.36
N ASP A 488 -11.19 56.84 -54.72
CA ASP A 488 -12.21 57.83 -55.06
C ASP A 488 -12.04 58.35 -56.50
N GLU A 489 -10.80 58.58 -56.94
CA GLU A 489 -10.49 58.99 -58.31
C GLU A 489 -10.84 57.88 -59.33
N VAL A 490 -10.45 56.63 -59.05
CA VAL A 490 -10.76 55.48 -59.91
C VAL A 490 -12.27 55.21 -59.96
N ASP A 491 -12.97 55.29 -58.83
CA ASP A 491 -14.41 55.12 -58.78
C ASP A 491 -15.14 56.25 -59.53
N ALA A 492 -14.63 57.48 -59.48
CA ALA A 492 -15.14 58.60 -60.28
C ALA A 492 -14.94 58.38 -61.79
N MET A 493 -13.76 57.90 -62.22
CA MET A 493 -13.49 57.54 -63.61
C MET A 493 -14.40 56.40 -64.09
N ARG A 494 -14.55 55.34 -63.30
CA ARG A 494 -15.45 54.21 -63.64
C ARG A 494 -16.89 54.65 -63.76
N GLN A 495 -17.35 55.55 -62.89
CA GLN A 495 -18.71 56.09 -62.98
C GLN A 495 -18.92 56.96 -64.22
N ALA A 496 -17.91 57.73 -64.66
CA ALA A 496 -17.98 58.50 -65.90
C ALA A 496 -18.14 57.60 -67.14
N GLU A 497 -17.60 56.38 -67.10
CA GLU A 497 -17.75 55.34 -68.14
C GLU A 497 -18.99 54.44 -67.97
N GLY A 498 -19.87 54.73 -66.99
CA GLY A 498 -21.08 53.95 -66.72
C GLY A 498 -20.86 52.61 -66.00
N LEU A 499 -19.65 52.35 -65.49
CA LEU A 499 -19.28 51.14 -64.75
C LEU A 499 -19.57 51.27 -63.25
N ARG A 500 -19.82 50.14 -62.58
CA ARG A 500 -20.06 50.09 -61.12
C ARG A 500 -18.75 50.34 -60.34
N LYS A 501 -18.87 50.99 -59.17
CA LYS A 501 -17.77 51.24 -58.22
C LYS A 501 -17.15 49.94 -57.70
N LEU A 502 -15.88 50.01 -57.33
CA LEU A 502 -15.12 48.89 -56.78
C LEU A 502 -15.59 48.51 -55.36
N PRO A 503 -15.45 47.23 -54.97
CA PRO A 503 -15.80 46.74 -53.63
C PRO A 503 -15.10 47.50 -52.49
N ASN A 504 -15.71 47.48 -51.30
CA ASN A 504 -15.12 48.13 -50.14
C ASN A 504 -13.93 47.33 -49.60
N LEU A 505 -12.79 48.00 -49.35
CA LEU A 505 -11.56 47.40 -48.83
C LEU A 505 -11.82 46.64 -47.52
N GLN A 506 -12.72 47.15 -46.68
CA GLN A 506 -13.08 46.49 -45.41
C GLN A 506 -13.69 45.10 -45.64
N GLN A 507 -14.51 44.91 -46.67
CA GLN A 507 -15.13 43.62 -46.97
C GLN A 507 -14.10 42.58 -47.43
N GLU A 508 -13.09 42.99 -48.20
CA GLU A 508 -12.01 42.09 -48.60
C GLU A 508 -11.11 41.71 -47.42
N LEU A 509 -10.85 42.67 -46.53
CA LEU A 509 -10.08 42.43 -45.31
C LEU A 509 -10.81 41.44 -44.39
N ASP A 510 -12.11 41.63 -44.18
CA ASP A 510 -12.94 40.75 -43.34
C ASP A 510 -13.01 39.33 -43.91
N GLN A 511 -13.10 39.18 -45.24
CA GLN A 511 -13.03 37.88 -45.90
C GLN A 511 -11.67 37.20 -45.71
N LYS A 512 -10.57 37.96 -45.80
CA LYS A 512 -9.22 37.41 -45.60
C LYS A 512 -8.99 37.00 -44.14
N MET A 513 -9.43 37.81 -43.18
CA MET A 513 -9.38 37.48 -41.75
C MET A 513 -10.18 36.22 -41.43
N THR A 514 -11.39 36.09 -42.00
CA THR A 514 -12.24 34.91 -41.81
C THR A 514 -11.57 33.64 -42.36
N ARG A 515 -10.91 33.73 -43.52
CA ARG A 515 -10.15 32.60 -44.10
C ARG A 515 -8.96 32.20 -43.24
N GLN A 516 -8.22 33.17 -42.70
CA GLN A 516 -7.09 32.90 -41.82
C GLN A 516 -7.54 32.30 -40.48
N ALA A 517 -8.60 32.83 -39.87
CA ALA A 517 -9.17 32.29 -38.64
C ALA A 517 -9.63 30.83 -38.82
N LYS A 518 -10.25 30.53 -39.96
CA LYS A 518 -10.64 29.16 -40.30
C LYS A 518 -9.44 28.22 -40.44
N ALA A 519 -8.39 28.65 -41.15
CA ALA A 519 -7.18 27.85 -41.32
C ALA A 519 -6.43 27.58 -40.00
N LEU A 520 -6.47 28.53 -39.05
CA LEU A 520 -5.90 28.34 -37.72
C LEU A 520 -6.74 27.40 -36.86
N ALA A 521 -8.08 27.49 -36.93
CA ALA A 521 -8.98 26.58 -36.22
C ALA A 521 -8.85 25.14 -36.71
N ASP A 522 -8.66 24.94 -38.02
CA ASP A 522 -8.43 23.62 -38.60
C ASP A 522 -7.09 23.03 -38.12
N ARG A 523 -6.03 23.84 -38.02
CA ARG A 523 -4.73 23.41 -37.47
C ARG A 523 -4.72 23.12 -35.97
N ALA A 524 -5.68 23.64 -35.21
CA ALA A 524 -5.79 23.37 -33.77
C ALA A 524 -6.67 22.13 -33.45
N ARG A 525 -7.38 21.62 -34.45
CA ARG A 525 -8.16 20.36 -34.36
C ARG A 525 -7.32 19.13 -34.71
N ASP A 526 -6.28 19.30 -35.51
CA ASP A 526 -5.21 18.33 -35.76
C ASP A 526 -4.18 18.35 -34.62
#